data_AF-A0A8C4L375-F1
#
_entry.id   AF-A0A8C4L375-F1
#
_cell.length_a   1.000
_cell.length_b   1.000
_cell.length_c   1.000
_cell.angle_alpha   90.00
_cell.angle_beta   90.00
_cell.angle_gamma   90.00
#
_symmetry.space_group_name_H-M   'P 1'
#
loop_
_entity.id
_entity.type
_entity.pdbx_description
1 polymer ?
#
loop_
_entity_poly.entity_id
_entity_poly.type
_entity_poly.pdbx_seq_one_letter_code
_entity_poly.pdbx_strand_id
1 'polypeptide(L)'
;MAAGETQLYAKVSNKLKGRSTPSLLDSLLGMGFPAHTVLKALAATGRKTVEEASDWLHCHCNDPSLDDPIPQEYALFLCPTGSLLEKLQEFWRESKRQCTKNRAHEVFPHITLCDFFTCEDQKVECLYEALKRAGDRILGSFPSVVPLVLHSSVSYLGFFVNDSPADVIREFAATFATEASVLADCTVKPCTKQLHLTLAHKFYPHHQRTLEQLARAIHPGHSCQWTAALYSRDMRFVHYQTLKALFQYKPQNERTSSRTVSAAARVRLGISHRTGCRGFLPENYTERASECDTWVKHRTYTFSLAVDLNSRKDGAAGSKRNGEFHPPQTSRSLSSVQALQATIVRKSVLVVRHGERVDQIFGKSWLQQCSTPDGKYYRPDLNFPCSLPRRSNGIKDFENDPPLSSCGIFQSRMAGMFEDHSVVWGKCLVTGSLGRLGKP
;
A
#
# COMPACT_ATOMS: atom_id res chain seq x y z
N MET A 1 -56.55 -3.87 -12.46
CA MET A 1 -55.87 -3.37 -11.24
C MET A 1 -55.91 -4.48 -10.20
N ALA A 2 -54.89 -4.89 -9.47
CA ALA A 2 -53.42 -4.87 -9.55
C ALA A 2 -52.97 -5.69 -8.31
N ALA A 3 -51.79 -6.30 -8.35
CA ALA A 3 -51.14 -7.11 -7.29
C ALA A 3 -51.68 -8.56 -7.12
N GLY A 4 -50.85 -9.59 -6.93
CA GLY A 4 -49.39 -9.60 -6.79
C GLY A 4 -48.81 -11.02 -6.69
N GLU A 5 -47.48 -11.03 -6.66
CA GLU A 5 -46.57 -12.06 -6.13
C GLU A 5 -46.34 -13.35 -6.95
N THR A 6 -45.32 -13.29 -7.80
CA THR A 6 -44.66 -14.45 -8.40
C THR A 6 -43.53 -14.93 -7.48
N GLN A 7 -43.69 -16.14 -6.93
CA GLN A 7 -42.65 -16.90 -6.23
C GLN A 7 -41.50 -17.28 -7.18
N LEU A 8 -40.27 -16.91 -6.84
CA LEU A 8 -39.06 -17.47 -7.45
C LEU A 8 -37.95 -17.68 -6.39
N TYR A 9 -38.09 -18.74 -5.59
CA TYR A 9 -36.95 -19.35 -4.89
C TYR A 9 -36.59 -20.65 -5.62
N ALA A 10 -35.65 -20.57 -6.57
CA ALA A 10 -35.02 -21.75 -7.13
C ALA A 10 -33.92 -22.24 -6.17
N LYS A 11 -34.19 -23.36 -5.49
CA LYS A 11 -33.19 -24.14 -4.76
C LYS A 11 -32.11 -24.63 -5.74
N VAL A 12 -30.86 -24.22 -5.53
CA VAL A 12 -29.69 -24.86 -6.15
C VAL A 12 -29.03 -25.74 -5.11
N SER A 13 -29.19 -27.06 -5.26
CA SER A 13 -28.36 -28.06 -4.59
C SER A 13 -27.23 -28.42 -5.54
N ASN A 14 -25.98 -28.36 -5.07
CA ASN A 14 -24.88 -29.09 -5.69
C ASN A 14 -23.90 -29.58 -4.62
N LYS A 15 -23.92 -30.90 -4.39
CA LYS A 15 -22.86 -31.63 -3.69
C LYS A 15 -21.74 -31.93 -4.70
N LEU A 16 -20.59 -31.30 -4.53
CA LEU A 16 -19.30 -31.78 -5.02
C LEU A 16 -18.28 -31.65 -3.89
N LYS A 17 -18.02 -32.77 -3.19
CA LYS A 17 -16.98 -32.88 -2.18
C LYS A 17 -15.61 -33.02 -2.87
N GLY A 18 -15.04 -31.90 -3.26
CA GLY A 18 -13.60 -31.68 -3.18
C GLY A 18 -13.37 -30.78 -1.96
N ARG A 19 -12.32 -31.01 -1.16
CA ARG A 19 -12.01 -30.14 -0.01
C ARG A 19 -11.40 -28.83 -0.54
N SER A 20 -12.21 -28.04 -1.21
CA SER A 20 -11.90 -26.70 -1.70
C SER A 20 -11.81 -25.78 -0.49
N THR A 21 -10.76 -24.97 -0.41
CA THR A 21 -10.76 -23.81 0.47
C THR A 21 -12.02 -23.00 0.21
N PRO A 22 -12.81 -22.63 1.24
CA PRO A 22 -14.02 -21.85 1.03
C PRO A 22 -13.65 -20.54 0.34
N SER A 23 -14.46 -20.12 -0.62
CA SER A 23 -14.22 -18.83 -1.28
C SER A 23 -14.33 -17.69 -0.25
N LEU A 24 -13.69 -16.55 -0.53
CA LEU A 24 -13.80 -15.37 0.35
C LEU A 24 -15.26 -14.98 0.56
N LEU A 25 -16.07 -15.10 -0.51
CA LEU A 25 -17.50 -14.86 -0.50
C LEU A 25 -18.23 -15.83 0.45
N ASP A 26 -18.02 -17.14 0.30
CA ASP A 26 -18.70 -18.15 1.14
C ASP A 26 -18.38 -17.97 2.63
N SER A 27 -17.13 -17.58 2.93
CA SER A 27 -16.68 -17.35 4.31
C SER A 27 -17.42 -16.18 4.95
N LEU A 28 -17.58 -15.07 4.22
CA LEU A 28 -18.28 -13.87 4.69
C LEU A 28 -19.80 -14.07 4.74
N LEU A 29 -20.38 -14.77 3.76
CA LEU A 29 -21.79 -15.17 3.80
C LEU A 29 -22.08 -16.07 5.00
N GLY A 30 -21.16 -16.96 5.35
CA GLY A 30 -21.24 -17.81 6.55
C GLY A 30 -21.25 -17.02 7.87
N MET A 31 -20.77 -15.77 7.87
CA MET A 31 -20.85 -14.87 9.04
C MET A 31 -22.21 -14.15 9.15
N GLY A 32 -23.11 -14.32 8.18
CA GLY A 32 -24.47 -13.76 8.22
C GLY A 32 -24.63 -12.39 7.56
N PHE A 33 -23.61 -11.88 6.87
CA PHE A 33 -23.72 -10.63 6.12
C PHE A 33 -24.55 -10.80 4.83
N PRO A 34 -25.37 -9.80 4.45
CA PRO A 34 -26.08 -9.81 3.17
C PRO A 34 -25.14 -9.95 1.96
N ALA A 35 -25.56 -10.69 0.92
CA ALA A 35 -24.69 -11.00 -0.20
C ALA A 35 -24.18 -9.76 -0.96
N HIS A 36 -25.03 -8.75 -1.17
CA HIS A 36 -24.64 -7.53 -1.88
C HIS A 36 -23.63 -6.70 -1.07
N THR A 37 -23.77 -6.62 0.25
CA THR A 37 -22.80 -5.88 1.10
C THR A 37 -21.47 -6.62 1.18
N VAL A 38 -21.48 -7.96 1.21
CA VAL A 38 -20.25 -8.78 1.13
C VAL A 38 -19.52 -8.52 -0.19
N LEU A 39 -20.22 -8.54 -1.31
CA LEU A 39 -19.63 -8.26 -2.62
C LEU A 39 -19.05 -6.85 -2.70
N LYS A 40 -19.77 -5.85 -2.18
CA LYS A 40 -19.28 -4.48 -2.08
C LYS A 40 -18.02 -4.37 -1.22
N ALA A 41 -18.00 -5.02 -0.05
CA ALA A 41 -16.84 -5.03 0.84
C ALA A 41 -15.63 -5.70 0.19
N LEU A 42 -15.85 -6.81 -0.51
CA LEU A 42 -14.85 -7.50 -1.30
C LEU A 42 -14.29 -6.60 -2.42
N ALA A 43 -15.15 -5.87 -3.12
CA ALA A 43 -14.73 -4.88 -4.13
C ALA A 43 -13.92 -3.73 -3.49
N ALA A 44 -14.42 -3.15 -2.40
CA ALA A 44 -13.80 -2.03 -1.67
C ALA A 44 -12.47 -2.38 -0.98
N THR A 45 -12.14 -3.67 -0.84
CA THR A 45 -10.89 -4.15 -0.23
C THR A 45 -9.96 -4.86 -1.21
N GLY A 46 -10.33 -4.92 -2.50
CA GLY A 46 -9.50 -5.54 -3.53
C GLY A 46 -9.52 -7.07 -3.50
N ARG A 47 -10.49 -7.67 -2.80
CA ARG A 47 -10.63 -9.12 -2.62
C ARG A 47 -9.32 -9.76 -2.14
N LYS A 48 -8.71 -9.18 -1.10
CA LYS A 48 -7.42 -9.64 -0.55
C LYS A 48 -7.61 -10.74 0.48
N THR A 49 -8.38 -10.47 1.53
CA THR A 49 -8.61 -11.41 2.63
C THR A 49 -10.04 -11.30 3.18
N VAL A 50 -10.48 -12.33 3.92
CA VAL A 50 -11.77 -12.32 4.61
C VAL A 50 -11.76 -11.28 5.73
N GLU A 51 -10.63 -11.16 6.42
CA GLU A 51 -10.45 -10.27 7.57
C GLU A 51 -10.60 -8.80 7.15
N GLU A 52 -9.94 -8.36 6.08
CA GLU A 52 -10.04 -6.97 5.61
C GLU A 52 -11.48 -6.61 5.18
N ALA A 53 -12.15 -7.52 4.46
CA ALA A 53 -13.53 -7.32 4.03
C ALA A 53 -14.52 -7.32 5.20
N SER A 54 -14.32 -8.23 6.16
CA SER A 54 -15.08 -8.27 7.41
C SER A 54 -14.90 -6.98 8.21
N ASP A 55 -13.66 -6.52 8.41
CA ASP A 55 -13.38 -5.27 9.13
C ASP A 55 -14.00 -4.07 8.43
N TRP A 56 -13.97 -4.05 7.09
CA TRP A 56 -14.65 -3.02 6.30
C TRP A 56 -16.16 -3.01 6.56
N LEU A 57 -16.82 -4.18 6.55
CA LEU A 57 -18.26 -4.31 6.86
C LEU A 57 -18.60 -3.81 8.26
N HIS A 58 -17.80 -4.19 9.26
CA HIS A 58 -18.00 -3.73 10.63
C HIS A 58 -17.82 -2.21 10.75
N CYS A 59 -16.82 -1.64 10.07
CA CYS A 59 -16.61 -0.19 10.10
C CYS A 59 -17.73 0.59 9.39
N HIS A 60 -18.34 0.00 8.36
CA HIS A 60 -19.42 0.59 7.58
C HIS A 60 -20.83 0.21 8.07
N CYS A 61 -20.97 -0.44 9.23
CA CYS A 61 -22.29 -0.85 9.76
C CYS A 61 -23.29 0.31 9.94
N ASN A 62 -22.82 1.55 10.06
CA ASN A 62 -23.63 2.76 10.15
C ASN A 62 -23.52 3.65 8.90
N ASP A 63 -22.93 3.16 7.81
CA ASP A 63 -22.88 3.90 6.54
C ASP A 63 -24.29 3.96 5.94
N PRO A 64 -24.87 5.17 5.78
CA PRO A 64 -26.23 5.33 5.26
C PRO A 64 -26.40 4.89 3.80
N SER A 65 -25.31 4.70 3.08
CA SER A 65 -25.26 4.29 1.66
C SER A 65 -24.66 2.90 1.46
N LEU A 66 -24.54 2.10 2.53
CA LEU A 66 -23.99 0.75 2.46
C LEU A 66 -24.80 -0.15 1.51
N ASP A 67 -26.11 0.01 1.45
CA ASP A 67 -27.01 -0.81 0.62
C ASP A 67 -27.24 -0.24 -0.79
N ASP A 68 -26.79 0.98 -1.07
CA ASP A 68 -26.99 1.61 -2.38
C ASP A 68 -26.23 0.85 -3.47
N PRO A 69 -26.78 0.63 -4.67
CA PRO A 69 -26.11 -0.10 -5.75
C PRO A 69 -25.07 0.76 -6.49
N ILE A 70 -24.16 1.40 -5.74
CA ILE A 70 -23.09 2.24 -6.26
C ILE A 70 -21.82 1.39 -6.38
N PRO A 71 -21.37 1.06 -7.61
CA PRO A 71 -20.17 0.28 -7.81
C PRO A 71 -18.90 1.10 -7.55
N GLN A 72 -17.77 0.40 -7.49
CA GLN A 72 -16.46 1.03 -7.55
C GLN A 72 -16.14 1.52 -8.98
N GLU A 73 -15.35 2.58 -9.08
CA GLU A 73 -14.75 3.03 -10.34
C GLU A 73 -13.32 2.47 -10.47
N TYR A 74 -13.01 1.84 -11.58
CA TYR A 74 -11.76 1.16 -11.86
C TYR A 74 -10.95 1.91 -12.92
N ALA A 75 -9.63 1.78 -12.84
CA ALA A 75 -8.72 2.21 -13.90
C ALA A 75 -7.49 1.29 -13.98
N LEU A 76 -6.97 1.14 -15.19
CA LEU A 76 -5.77 0.36 -15.47
C LEU A 76 -4.58 1.30 -15.74
N PHE A 77 -3.49 1.03 -15.03
CA PHE A 77 -2.26 1.81 -15.12
C PHE A 77 -1.08 0.91 -15.43
N LEU A 78 -0.11 1.41 -16.21
CA LEU A 78 1.19 0.78 -16.35
C LEU A 78 2.18 1.46 -15.41
N CYS A 79 2.67 0.72 -14.43
CA CYS A 79 3.53 1.22 -13.36
C CYS A 79 4.97 0.72 -13.54
N PRO A 80 5.97 1.62 -13.44
CA PRO A 80 7.37 1.20 -13.38
C PRO A 80 7.67 0.62 -11.99
N THR A 81 8.63 -0.30 -11.93
CA THR A 81 9.16 -0.86 -10.68
C THR A 81 10.69 -0.79 -10.64
N GLY A 82 11.29 -1.11 -9.49
CA GLY A 82 12.75 -1.10 -9.32
C GLY A 82 13.36 0.30 -9.38
N SER A 83 14.57 0.42 -9.93
CA SER A 83 15.38 1.65 -9.88
C SER A 83 14.72 2.87 -10.51
N LEU A 84 13.92 2.68 -11.58
CA LEU A 84 13.21 3.81 -12.18
C LEU A 84 12.17 4.38 -11.20
N LEU A 85 11.41 3.51 -10.51
CA LEU A 85 10.43 3.94 -9.52
C LEU A 85 11.09 4.70 -8.36
N GLU A 86 12.24 4.22 -7.87
CA GLU A 86 12.99 4.89 -6.80
C GLU A 86 13.41 6.31 -7.21
N LYS A 87 13.88 6.49 -8.46
CA LYS A 87 14.26 7.80 -9.00
C LYS A 87 13.07 8.73 -9.20
N LEU A 88 11.92 8.19 -9.63
CA LEU A 88 10.67 8.95 -9.73
C LEU A 88 10.18 9.42 -8.35
N GLN A 89 10.28 8.56 -7.34
CA GLN A 89 9.92 8.92 -5.96
C GLN A 89 10.89 9.94 -5.36
N GLU A 90 12.19 9.83 -5.66
CA GLU A 90 13.20 10.82 -5.28
C GLU A 90 12.90 12.19 -5.93
N PHE A 91 12.61 12.21 -7.23
CA PHE A 91 12.18 13.41 -7.93
C PHE A 91 10.97 14.04 -7.25
N TRP A 92 9.93 13.27 -6.91
CA TRP A 92 8.73 13.81 -6.25
C TRP A 92 8.97 14.34 -4.85
N ARG A 93 9.82 13.68 -4.07
CA ARG A 93 10.22 14.18 -2.75
C ARG A 93 10.89 15.55 -2.88
N GLU A 94 11.78 15.68 -3.86
CA GLU A 94 12.56 16.89 -4.06
C GLU A 94 11.75 18.02 -4.71
N SER A 95 10.92 17.70 -5.72
CA SER A 95 10.02 18.66 -6.34
C SER A 95 8.99 19.19 -5.36
N LYS A 96 8.45 18.34 -4.48
CA LYS A 96 7.52 18.79 -3.43
C LYS A 96 8.21 19.72 -2.43
N ARG A 97 9.49 19.45 -2.10
CA ARG A 97 10.29 20.28 -1.20
C ARG A 97 10.62 21.65 -1.78
N GLN A 98 11.07 21.71 -3.03
CA GLN A 98 11.52 22.95 -3.67
C GLN A 98 10.43 23.73 -4.39
N CYS A 99 9.38 23.05 -4.86
CA CYS A 99 8.37 23.62 -5.76
C CYS A 99 6.94 23.41 -5.25
N THR A 100 6.76 22.98 -4.00
CA THR A 100 5.46 22.68 -3.37
C THR A 100 4.69 21.53 -4.04
N LYS A 101 3.54 21.13 -3.47
CA LYS A 101 2.69 20.06 -4.03
C LYS A 101 1.99 20.55 -5.31
N ASN A 102 2.30 19.95 -6.45
CA ASN A 102 1.51 20.00 -7.68
C ASN A 102 0.63 18.74 -7.88
N ARG A 103 -0.20 18.72 -8.93
CA ARG A 103 -1.21 17.67 -9.17
C ARG A 103 -0.65 16.27 -9.47
N ALA A 104 0.59 16.16 -9.96
CA ALA A 104 1.20 14.85 -10.20
C ALA A 104 1.39 14.07 -8.88
N HIS A 105 1.58 14.76 -7.76
CA HIS A 105 1.74 14.14 -6.44
C HIS A 105 0.45 13.61 -5.83
N GLU A 106 -0.71 13.81 -6.47
CA GLU A 106 -2.00 13.27 -6.00
C GLU A 106 -2.12 11.76 -6.29
N VAL A 107 -1.24 11.23 -7.14
CA VAL A 107 -1.23 9.82 -7.58
C VAL A 107 0.19 9.24 -7.48
N PHE A 108 0.36 7.96 -7.84
CA PHE A 108 1.67 7.27 -7.95
C PHE A 108 2.26 7.41 -9.36
N PRO A 109 3.57 7.17 -9.61
CA PRO A 109 4.13 7.28 -10.96
C PRO A 109 3.57 6.20 -11.88
N HIS A 110 2.94 6.59 -12.99
CA HIS A 110 2.26 5.67 -13.89
C HIS A 110 2.12 6.21 -15.31
N ILE A 111 1.77 5.32 -16.25
CA ILE A 111 1.18 5.64 -17.54
C ILE A 111 -0.29 5.17 -17.52
N THR A 112 -1.22 6.06 -17.85
CA THR A 112 -2.65 5.76 -17.89
C THR A 112 -3.00 4.95 -19.13
N LEU A 113 -3.64 3.79 -18.96
CA LEU A 113 -3.99 2.90 -20.07
C LEU A 113 -5.45 2.98 -20.50
N CYS A 114 -6.35 3.42 -19.63
CA CYS A 114 -7.76 3.63 -19.95
C CYS A 114 -8.36 4.75 -19.11
N ASP A 115 -9.52 5.25 -19.55
CA ASP A 115 -10.38 6.09 -18.70
C ASP A 115 -10.89 5.28 -17.49
N PHE A 116 -11.35 5.98 -16.45
CA PHE A 116 -12.09 5.33 -15.38
C PHE A 116 -13.39 4.71 -15.91
N PHE A 117 -13.74 3.52 -15.42
CA PHE A 117 -14.93 2.78 -15.80
C PHE A 117 -15.54 2.07 -14.59
N THR A 118 -16.83 1.75 -14.63
CA THR A 118 -17.51 1.04 -13.54
C THR A 118 -17.53 -0.47 -13.78
N CYS A 119 -17.55 -1.25 -12.70
CA CYS A 119 -17.76 -2.69 -12.75
C CYS A 119 -18.67 -3.10 -11.58
N GLU A 120 -19.68 -3.93 -11.86
CA GLU A 120 -20.53 -4.48 -10.81
C GLU A 120 -19.72 -5.33 -9.82
N ASP A 121 -20.01 -5.19 -8.52
CA ASP A 121 -19.24 -5.86 -7.45
C ASP A 121 -19.16 -7.40 -7.61
N GLN A 122 -20.19 -8.01 -8.20
CA GLN A 122 -20.25 -9.44 -8.49
C GLN A 122 -19.34 -9.88 -9.66
N LYS A 123 -18.98 -8.97 -10.57
CA LYS A 123 -18.20 -9.25 -11.79
C LYS A 123 -16.71 -8.93 -11.65
N VAL A 124 -16.27 -8.44 -10.49
CA VAL A 124 -14.88 -8.02 -10.24
C VAL A 124 -13.87 -9.16 -10.47
N GLU A 125 -14.21 -10.41 -10.17
CA GLU A 125 -13.29 -11.54 -10.48
C GLU A 125 -13.16 -11.79 -11.99
N CYS A 126 -14.24 -11.58 -12.75
CA CYS A 126 -14.19 -11.67 -14.21
C CYS A 126 -13.32 -10.54 -14.79
N LEU A 127 -13.31 -9.36 -14.16
CA LEU A 127 -12.40 -8.27 -14.51
C LEU A 127 -10.93 -8.62 -14.24
N TYR A 128 -10.64 -9.39 -13.19
CA TYR A 128 -9.28 -9.88 -12.92
C TYR A 128 -8.82 -10.89 -13.98
N GLU A 129 -9.72 -11.77 -14.40
CA GLU A 129 -9.46 -12.72 -15.48
C GLU A 129 -9.24 -11.99 -16.81
N ALA A 130 -10.01 -10.92 -17.09
CA ALA A 130 -9.78 -10.08 -18.26
C ALA A 130 -8.37 -9.46 -18.27
N LEU A 131 -7.89 -8.94 -17.13
CA LEU A 131 -6.53 -8.44 -17.01
C LEU A 131 -5.49 -9.54 -17.29
N LYS A 132 -5.70 -10.74 -16.72
CA LYS A 132 -4.80 -11.88 -16.91
C LYS A 132 -4.74 -12.28 -18.39
N ARG A 133 -5.89 -12.47 -19.06
CA ARG A 133 -5.96 -12.87 -20.47
C ARG A 133 -5.34 -11.85 -21.40
N ALA A 134 -5.60 -10.56 -21.16
CA ALA A 134 -4.99 -9.49 -21.94
C ALA A 134 -3.47 -9.46 -21.76
N GLY A 135 -2.99 -9.64 -20.53
CA GLY A 135 -1.56 -9.72 -20.23
C GLY A 135 -0.90 -10.92 -20.90
N ASP A 136 -1.48 -12.11 -20.76
CA ASP A 136 -0.94 -13.35 -21.34
C ASP A 136 -0.84 -13.29 -22.86
N ARG A 137 -1.81 -12.65 -23.53
CA ARG A 137 -1.83 -12.49 -24.99
C ARG A 137 -0.65 -11.67 -25.52
N ILE A 138 -0.23 -10.64 -24.78
CA ILE A 138 0.81 -9.70 -25.22
C ILE A 138 2.15 -9.88 -24.52
N LEU A 139 2.26 -10.79 -23.55
CA LEU A 139 3.49 -11.04 -22.78
C LEU A 139 4.70 -11.31 -23.69
N GLY A 140 4.52 -12.07 -24.77
CA GLY A 140 5.60 -12.43 -25.70
C GLY A 140 6.08 -11.29 -26.60
N SER A 141 5.22 -10.30 -26.87
CA SER A 141 5.54 -9.13 -27.71
C SER A 141 5.81 -7.87 -26.89
N PHE A 142 5.62 -7.91 -25.57
CA PHE A 142 5.78 -6.74 -24.72
C PHE A 142 7.22 -6.20 -24.81
N PRO A 143 7.42 -4.87 -24.92
CA PRO A 143 8.75 -4.30 -25.09
C PRO A 143 9.68 -4.64 -23.92
N SER A 144 10.86 -5.22 -24.23
CA SER A 144 11.90 -5.50 -23.22
C SER A 144 12.47 -4.22 -22.59
N VAL A 145 12.40 -3.12 -23.33
CA VAL A 145 12.75 -1.76 -22.89
C VAL A 145 11.65 -0.82 -23.38
N VAL A 146 11.19 0.08 -22.51
CA VAL A 146 10.26 1.15 -22.85
C VAL A 146 11.03 2.48 -22.78
N PRO A 147 11.50 3.03 -23.91
CA PRO A 147 12.25 4.27 -23.94
C PRO A 147 11.35 5.44 -23.51
N LEU A 148 11.86 6.25 -22.58
CA LEU A 148 11.18 7.41 -22.03
C LEU A 148 11.87 8.70 -22.53
N VAL A 149 11.11 9.58 -23.17
CA VAL A 149 11.63 10.85 -23.69
C VAL A 149 11.10 12.01 -22.86
N LEU A 150 11.99 12.77 -22.23
CA LEU A 150 11.61 13.90 -21.39
C LEU A 150 11.02 15.01 -22.27
N HIS A 151 9.82 15.45 -21.92
CA HIS A 151 9.15 16.61 -22.52
C HIS A 151 8.85 17.64 -21.44
N SER A 152 9.16 18.89 -21.75
CA SER A 152 8.82 20.06 -20.93
C SER A 152 7.97 21.04 -21.73
N SER A 153 6.89 21.54 -21.14
CA SER A 153 6.08 22.65 -21.68
C SER A 153 5.56 23.52 -20.53
N VAL A 154 4.84 24.60 -20.86
CA VAL A 154 4.28 25.51 -19.87
C VAL A 154 3.39 24.74 -18.89
N SER A 155 3.80 24.70 -17.61
CA SER A 155 3.05 24.04 -16.53
C SER A 155 2.84 22.52 -16.71
N TYR A 156 3.67 21.87 -17.53
CA TYR A 156 3.70 20.41 -17.67
C TYR A 156 5.12 19.89 -17.89
N LEU A 157 5.43 18.77 -17.24
CA LEU A 157 6.69 18.06 -17.33
C LEU A 157 6.42 16.56 -17.19
N GLY A 158 6.93 15.76 -18.12
CA GLY A 158 6.70 14.32 -18.13
C GLY A 158 7.57 13.58 -19.13
N PHE A 159 7.52 12.26 -19.07
CA PHE A 159 8.15 11.39 -20.06
C PHE A 159 7.11 10.88 -21.04
N PHE A 160 7.43 10.86 -22.33
CA PHE A 160 6.61 10.23 -23.37
C PHE A 160 7.24 8.91 -23.83
N VAL A 161 6.38 7.98 -24.24
CA VAL A 161 6.81 6.71 -24.84
C VAL A 161 6.82 6.86 -26.37
N ASN A 162 7.88 6.37 -27.00
CA ASN A 162 8.00 6.35 -28.47
C ASN A 162 6.97 5.42 -29.12
N ASP A 163 6.67 5.67 -30.40
CA ASP A 163 5.53 5.05 -31.09
C ASP A 163 5.55 3.52 -31.08
N SER A 164 6.67 2.87 -31.46
CA SER A 164 6.70 1.39 -31.55
C SER A 164 6.40 0.67 -30.21
N PRO A 165 7.06 0.97 -29.08
CA PRO A 165 6.66 0.43 -27.78
C PRO A 165 5.25 0.87 -27.33
N ALA A 166 4.86 2.11 -27.67
CA ALA A 166 3.55 2.62 -27.32
C ALA A 166 2.41 1.88 -28.06
N ASP A 167 2.64 1.41 -29.29
CA ASP A 167 1.68 0.64 -30.07
C ASP A 167 1.33 -0.68 -29.38
N VAL A 168 2.34 -1.42 -28.92
CA VAL A 168 2.14 -2.69 -28.17
C VAL A 168 1.40 -2.44 -26.84
N ILE A 169 1.74 -1.36 -26.13
CA ILE A 169 1.06 -1.00 -24.87
C ILE A 169 -0.40 -0.59 -25.13
N ARG A 170 -0.68 0.10 -26.25
CA ARG A 170 -2.05 0.44 -26.66
C ARG A 170 -2.84 -0.81 -27.09
N GLU A 171 -2.21 -1.75 -27.77
CA GLU A 171 -2.81 -3.06 -28.10
C GLU A 171 -3.19 -3.84 -26.84
N PHE A 172 -2.33 -3.84 -25.81
CA PHE A 172 -2.66 -4.41 -24.50
C PHE A 172 -3.89 -3.75 -23.88
N ALA A 173 -3.93 -2.42 -23.84
CA ALA A 173 -5.07 -1.69 -23.29
C ALA A 173 -6.38 -1.96 -24.06
N ALA A 174 -6.31 -2.06 -25.39
CA ALA A 174 -7.44 -2.43 -26.23
C ALA A 174 -7.90 -3.88 -25.98
N THR A 175 -6.96 -4.81 -25.86
CA THR A 175 -7.25 -6.21 -25.53
C THR A 175 -7.93 -6.31 -24.16
N PHE A 176 -7.41 -5.60 -23.15
CA PHE A 176 -8.04 -5.54 -21.83
C PHE A 176 -9.47 -5.01 -21.92
N ALA A 177 -9.71 -3.95 -22.70
CA ALA A 177 -11.06 -3.42 -22.89
C ALA A 177 -12.02 -4.44 -23.52
N THR A 178 -11.57 -5.19 -24.53
CA THR A 178 -12.36 -6.26 -25.15
C THR A 178 -12.65 -7.39 -24.16
N GLU A 179 -11.64 -7.92 -23.47
CA GLU A 179 -11.81 -9.01 -22.50
C GLU A 179 -12.70 -8.56 -21.32
N ALA A 180 -12.56 -7.31 -20.85
CA ALA A 180 -13.39 -6.76 -19.78
C ALA A 180 -14.86 -6.58 -20.21
N SER A 181 -15.10 -6.21 -21.47
CA SER A 181 -16.44 -6.16 -22.04
C SER A 181 -17.06 -7.55 -22.16
N VAL A 182 -16.29 -8.56 -22.54
CA VAL A 182 -16.79 -9.94 -22.74
C VAL A 182 -17.03 -10.67 -21.41
N LEU A 183 -16.15 -10.47 -20.43
CA LEU A 183 -16.17 -11.25 -19.18
C LEU A 183 -16.92 -10.54 -18.05
N ALA A 184 -16.89 -9.21 -18.01
CA ALA A 184 -17.42 -8.43 -16.89
C ALA A 184 -18.46 -7.38 -17.29
N ASP A 185 -18.90 -7.37 -18.56
CA ASP A 185 -19.82 -6.37 -19.13
C ASP A 185 -19.35 -4.91 -18.94
N CYS A 186 -18.04 -4.69 -18.83
CA CYS A 186 -17.46 -3.37 -18.61
C CYS A 186 -17.25 -2.62 -19.92
N THR A 187 -17.68 -1.36 -19.99
CA THR A 187 -17.33 -0.46 -21.10
C THR A 187 -16.05 0.29 -20.77
N VAL A 188 -14.91 -0.25 -21.19
CA VAL A 188 -13.59 0.36 -20.98
C VAL A 188 -13.18 1.14 -22.23
N LYS A 189 -12.74 2.39 -22.06
CA LYS A 189 -12.18 3.22 -23.14
C LYS A 189 -10.65 3.25 -23.05
N PRO A 190 -9.91 2.59 -23.95
CA PRO A 190 -8.46 2.66 -23.98
C PRO A 190 -7.95 4.08 -24.20
N CYS A 191 -6.76 4.39 -23.67
CA CYS A 191 -6.12 5.68 -23.86
C CYS A 191 -5.73 5.88 -25.33
N THR A 192 -6.31 6.90 -25.96
CA THR A 192 -6.03 7.30 -27.36
C THR A 192 -4.98 8.39 -27.46
N LYS A 193 -4.62 9.03 -26.35
CA LYS A 193 -3.58 10.05 -26.29
C LYS A 193 -2.20 9.41 -26.35
N GLN A 194 -1.19 10.21 -26.66
CA GLN A 194 0.20 9.76 -26.57
C GLN A 194 0.49 9.28 -25.14
N LEU A 195 1.06 8.08 -25.02
CA LEU A 195 1.36 7.48 -23.73
C LEU A 195 2.47 8.27 -23.02
N HIS A 196 2.23 8.63 -21.78
CA HIS A 196 3.13 9.45 -21.00
C HIS A 196 3.08 9.12 -19.52
N LEU A 197 4.21 9.34 -18.86
CA LEU A 197 4.37 9.34 -17.41
C LEU A 197 4.53 10.79 -16.95
N THR A 198 3.55 11.29 -16.20
CA THR A 198 3.58 12.67 -15.72
C THR A 198 4.50 12.82 -14.51
N LEU A 199 5.45 13.76 -14.57
CA LEU A 199 6.32 14.11 -13.45
C LEU A 199 5.74 15.27 -12.63
N ALA A 200 5.28 16.31 -13.30
CA ALA A 200 4.68 17.49 -12.69
C ALA A 200 3.70 18.14 -13.66
N HIS A 201 2.57 18.63 -13.17
CA HIS A 201 1.65 19.44 -13.99
C HIS A 201 0.81 20.39 -13.14
N LYS A 202 0.29 21.45 -13.77
CA LYS A 202 -0.44 22.54 -13.10
C LYS A 202 0.39 23.19 -11.97
N PHE A 203 1.68 23.37 -12.21
CA PHE A 203 2.61 24.05 -11.30
C PHE A 203 2.84 25.50 -11.75
N TYR A 204 3.28 26.36 -10.84
CA TYR A 204 3.56 27.76 -11.14
C TYR A 204 4.74 27.92 -12.11
N PRO A 205 4.69 28.85 -13.09
CA PRO A 205 5.75 29.00 -14.09
C PRO A 205 7.16 29.20 -13.52
N HIS A 206 7.31 29.85 -12.37
CA HIS A 206 8.62 30.07 -11.74
C HIS A 206 9.28 28.77 -11.24
N HIS A 207 8.53 27.68 -11.08
CA HIS A 207 9.07 26.37 -10.73
C HIS A 207 9.63 25.59 -11.92
N GLN A 208 9.37 26.01 -13.16
CA GLN A 208 9.71 25.27 -14.38
C GLN A 208 11.18 24.85 -14.42
N ARG A 209 12.10 25.81 -14.22
CA ARG A 209 13.55 25.57 -14.33
C ARG A 209 14.05 24.55 -13.31
N THR A 210 13.57 24.65 -12.07
CA THR A 210 13.93 23.72 -10.99
C THR A 210 13.42 22.32 -11.29
N LEU A 211 12.17 22.19 -11.73
CA LEU A 211 11.58 20.90 -12.09
C LEU A 211 12.32 20.24 -13.27
N GLU A 212 12.68 21.01 -14.29
CA GLU A 212 13.49 20.51 -15.42
C GLU A 212 14.87 20.02 -14.98
N GLN A 213 15.53 20.75 -14.08
CA GLN A 213 16.83 20.35 -13.54
C GLN A 213 16.73 19.02 -12.76
N LEU A 214 15.71 18.88 -11.92
CA LEU A 214 15.46 17.64 -11.18
C LEU A 214 15.14 16.47 -12.12
N ALA A 215 14.34 16.69 -13.16
CA ALA A 215 13.95 15.64 -14.10
C ALA A 215 15.13 15.10 -14.92
N ARG A 216 16.15 15.92 -15.21
CA ARG A 216 17.36 15.47 -15.91
C ARG A 216 18.20 14.46 -15.12
N ALA A 217 18.03 14.40 -13.80
CA ALA A 217 18.69 13.38 -12.97
C ALA A 217 18.03 11.99 -13.07
N ILE A 218 16.88 11.88 -13.71
CA ILE A 218 16.19 10.62 -13.98
C ILE A 218 16.70 10.10 -15.33
N HIS A 219 17.60 9.14 -15.31
CA HIS A 219 18.11 8.56 -16.56
C HIS A 219 17.02 7.67 -17.20
N PRO A 220 16.61 7.90 -18.45
CA PRO A 220 15.59 7.08 -19.12
C PRO A 220 16.00 5.62 -19.36
N GLY A 221 17.31 5.33 -19.32
CA GLY A 221 17.86 3.99 -19.53
C GLY A 221 17.89 3.10 -18.29
N HIS A 222 17.35 3.55 -17.15
CA HIS A 222 17.23 2.67 -15.98
C HIS A 222 16.38 1.45 -16.32
N SER A 223 16.94 0.25 -16.11
CA SER A 223 16.17 -0.98 -16.21
C SER A 223 15.00 -0.92 -15.23
N CYS A 224 13.81 -1.22 -15.72
CA CYS A 224 12.64 -1.39 -14.87
C CYS A 224 11.80 -2.55 -15.40
N GLN A 225 11.07 -3.19 -14.49
CA GLN A 225 9.99 -4.09 -14.88
C GLN A 225 8.70 -3.30 -14.89
N TRP A 226 7.92 -3.47 -15.95
CA TRP A 226 6.62 -2.82 -16.08
C TRP A 226 5.52 -3.75 -15.59
N THR A 227 4.60 -3.17 -14.82
CA THR A 227 3.48 -3.90 -14.24
C THR A 227 2.19 -3.17 -14.57
N ALA A 228 1.27 -3.84 -15.26
CA ALA A 228 -0.10 -3.37 -15.37
C ALA A 228 -0.79 -3.58 -14.01
N ALA A 229 -1.41 -2.53 -13.47
CA ALA A 229 -2.03 -2.55 -12.15
C ALA A 229 -3.45 -1.99 -12.23
N LEU A 230 -4.41 -2.81 -11.81
CA LEU A 230 -5.81 -2.44 -11.69
C LEU A 230 -6.04 -1.80 -10.33
N TYR A 231 -6.53 -0.57 -10.33
CA TYR A 231 -6.94 0.15 -9.14
C TYR A 231 -8.43 0.45 -9.19
N SER A 232 -9.03 0.61 -8.01
CA SER A 232 -10.37 1.18 -7.88
C SER A 232 -10.40 2.36 -6.92
N ARG A 233 -11.46 3.15 -7.02
CA ARG A 233 -11.83 4.21 -6.09
C ARG A 233 -13.34 4.24 -5.89
N ASP A 234 -13.75 4.74 -4.74
CA ASP A 234 -15.15 4.88 -4.40
C ASP A 234 -15.77 6.05 -5.19
N MET A 235 -16.76 5.74 -6.03
CA MET A 235 -17.45 6.72 -6.87
C MET A 235 -18.07 7.87 -6.08
N ARG A 236 -18.49 7.63 -4.83
CA ARG A 236 -19.11 8.64 -3.97
C ARG A 236 -18.18 9.82 -3.69
N PHE A 237 -16.86 9.60 -3.78
CA PHE A 237 -15.85 10.56 -3.30
C PHE A 237 -15.01 11.19 -4.42
N VAL A 238 -15.25 10.85 -5.69
CA VAL A 238 -14.42 11.27 -6.85
C VAL A 238 -14.25 12.79 -6.99
N HIS A 239 -15.25 13.57 -6.60
CA HIS A 239 -15.22 15.04 -6.71
C HIS A 239 -14.89 15.75 -5.39
N TYR A 240 -14.51 15.00 -4.35
CA TYR A 240 -14.18 15.54 -3.05
C TYR A 240 -12.67 15.65 -2.85
N GLN A 241 -12.27 16.64 -2.06
CA GLN A 241 -10.89 16.75 -1.63
C GLN A 241 -10.58 15.69 -0.55
N THR A 242 -9.48 14.97 -0.73
CA THR A 242 -8.98 14.03 0.27
C THR A 242 -8.21 14.74 1.37
N LEU A 243 -8.64 14.51 2.61
CA LEU A 243 -8.00 15.03 3.82
C LEU A 243 -7.64 13.85 4.73
N LYS A 244 -6.47 13.93 5.33
CA LYS A 244 -6.03 12.97 6.36
C LYS A 244 -6.18 13.62 7.72
N ALA A 245 -6.91 12.96 8.61
CA ALA A 245 -6.99 13.36 10.01
C ALA A 245 -5.64 13.08 10.69
N LEU A 246 -5.06 14.10 11.31
CA LEU A 246 -3.78 14.03 12.03
C LEU A 246 -3.94 13.44 13.44
N PHE A 247 -5.15 13.57 14.00
CA PHE A 247 -5.50 13.09 15.33
C PHE A 247 -6.78 12.29 15.28
N GLN A 248 -6.92 11.32 16.17
CA GLN A 248 -8.18 10.61 16.33
C GLN A 248 -9.25 11.61 16.79
N TYR A 249 -10.28 11.77 15.97
CA TYR A 249 -11.40 12.65 16.26
C TYR A 249 -12.69 11.85 16.14
N LYS A 250 -13.49 11.82 17.21
CA LYS A 250 -14.85 11.28 17.16
C LYS A 250 -15.80 12.41 16.75
N PRO A 251 -16.47 12.31 15.58
CA PRO A 251 -17.44 13.31 15.17
C PRO A 251 -18.50 13.55 16.26
N GLN A 252 -18.69 14.81 16.65
CA GLN A 252 -19.81 15.16 17.53
C GLN A 252 -21.07 15.28 16.67
N ASN A 253 -22.14 14.56 17.04
CA ASN A 253 -23.43 14.60 16.36
C ASN A 253 -24.04 16.01 16.39
N GLU A 254 -24.87 16.31 15.39
CA GLU A 254 -25.56 17.59 15.09
C GLU A 254 -26.30 18.28 16.27
N ARG A 255 -26.37 17.68 17.47
CA ARG A 255 -27.17 18.17 18.61
C ARG A 255 -26.42 18.78 19.78
N THR A 256 -25.10 18.68 19.85
CA THR A 256 -24.32 19.45 20.84
C THR A 256 -23.73 20.67 20.16
N SER A 257 -24.58 21.70 20.06
CA SER A 257 -24.22 23.13 20.05
C SER A 257 -22.74 23.44 19.83
N SER A 258 -22.44 24.02 18.66
CA SER A 258 -21.67 25.26 18.39
C SER A 258 -20.90 26.01 19.50
N ARG A 259 -20.55 25.41 20.64
CA ARG A 259 -20.16 26.11 21.88
C ARG A 259 -18.91 25.55 22.58
N THR A 260 -18.19 24.60 21.99
CA THR A 260 -16.92 24.12 22.59
C THR A 260 -15.77 23.89 21.61
N VAL A 261 -15.94 24.18 20.32
CA VAL A 261 -14.78 24.40 19.45
C VAL A 261 -14.38 25.85 19.66
N SER A 262 -13.16 26.07 20.18
CA SER A 262 -12.56 27.41 20.28
C SER A 262 -12.90 28.22 19.02
N ALA A 263 -13.37 29.46 19.20
CA ALA A 263 -13.85 30.35 18.14
C ALA A 263 -12.84 30.59 16.99
N ALA A 264 -11.62 30.05 17.08
CA ALA A 264 -10.55 30.14 16.10
C ALA A 264 -10.49 28.98 15.08
N ALA A 265 -11.11 27.82 15.33
CA ALA A 265 -10.97 26.67 14.43
C ALA A 265 -12.16 26.54 13.46
N ARG A 266 -11.91 26.75 12.16
CA ARG A 266 -12.88 26.43 11.10
C ARG A 266 -13.21 24.95 11.13
N VAL A 267 -14.48 24.62 11.02
CA VAL A 267 -14.99 23.24 10.98
C VAL A 267 -15.46 22.95 9.55
N ARG A 268 -15.14 21.76 9.03
CA ARG A 268 -15.65 21.28 7.75
C ARG A 268 -16.55 20.07 7.95
N LEU A 269 -17.57 19.95 7.11
CA LEU A 269 -18.31 18.70 6.95
C LEU A 269 -17.52 17.78 6.00
N GLY A 270 -17.34 16.53 6.40
CA GLY A 270 -16.66 15.52 5.59
C GLY A 270 -17.30 14.14 5.75
N ILE A 271 -16.89 13.21 4.89
CA ILE A 271 -17.29 11.80 4.96
C ILE A 271 -16.05 10.98 5.29
N SER A 272 -16.16 10.12 6.29
CA SER A 272 -15.10 9.21 6.67
C SER A 272 -14.98 8.09 5.65
N HIS A 273 -13.87 8.01 4.90
CA HIS A 273 -13.59 6.89 4.00
C HIS A 273 -13.61 5.52 4.71
N ARG A 274 -13.28 5.49 6.02
CA ARG A 274 -13.24 4.23 6.78
C ARG A 274 -14.61 3.73 7.23
N THR A 275 -15.62 4.59 7.27
CA THR A 275 -16.92 4.23 7.87
C THR A 275 -18.12 4.68 7.03
N GLY A 276 -17.90 5.40 5.93
CA GLY A 276 -18.95 6.02 5.11
C GLY A 276 -19.79 7.09 5.82
N CYS A 277 -19.57 7.32 7.11
CA CYS A 277 -20.36 8.24 7.92
C CYS A 277 -19.92 9.70 7.68
N ARG A 278 -20.91 10.59 7.63
CA ARG A 278 -20.67 12.05 7.58
C ARG A 278 -20.41 12.60 8.98
N GLY A 279 -19.60 13.64 9.08
CA GLY A 279 -19.32 14.31 10.34
C GLY A 279 -18.58 15.63 10.17
N PHE A 280 -18.69 16.48 11.20
CA PHE A 280 -17.91 17.70 11.28
C PHE A 280 -16.50 17.40 11.79
N LEU A 281 -15.49 18.05 11.23
CA LEU A 281 -14.08 17.88 11.61
C LEU A 281 -13.38 19.25 11.66
N PRO A 282 -12.59 19.54 12.71
CA PRO A 282 -11.77 20.75 12.75
C PRO A 282 -10.73 20.76 11.62
N GLU A 283 -10.69 21.83 10.83
CA GLU A 283 -9.81 21.95 9.67
C GLU A 283 -8.33 21.89 10.06
N ASN A 284 -7.98 22.47 11.22
CA ASN A 284 -6.63 22.44 11.79
C ASN A 284 -6.17 21.04 12.25
N TYR A 285 -7.07 20.04 12.25
CA TYR A 285 -6.75 18.65 12.59
C TYR A 285 -6.57 17.80 11.34
N THR A 286 -6.54 18.43 10.16
CA THR A 286 -6.40 17.76 8.88
C THR A 286 -5.22 18.27 8.09
N GLU A 287 -4.62 17.38 7.30
CA GLU A 287 -3.71 17.73 6.23
C GLU A 287 -4.26 17.25 4.89
N ARG A 288 -3.83 17.90 3.79
CA ARG A 288 -4.20 17.44 2.44
C ARG A 288 -3.46 16.14 2.14
N ALA A 289 -4.22 15.05 2.01
CA ALA A 289 -3.72 13.76 1.53
C ALA A 289 -3.67 13.73 0.00
N SER A 290 -3.08 12.68 -0.55
CA SER A 290 -3.14 12.40 -1.98
C SER A 290 -4.43 11.67 -2.33
N GLU A 291 -5.00 11.94 -3.50
CA GLU A 291 -6.24 11.29 -3.96
C GLU A 291 -6.11 9.75 -3.93
N CYS A 292 -4.97 9.23 -4.41
CA CYS A 292 -4.72 7.79 -4.46
C CYS A 292 -4.55 7.12 -3.09
N ASP A 293 -4.46 7.88 -1.99
CA ASP A 293 -4.37 7.31 -0.63
C ASP A 293 -5.65 6.56 -0.25
N THR A 294 -6.76 6.86 -0.93
CA THR A 294 -8.06 6.17 -0.76
C THR A 294 -8.30 5.10 -1.82
N TRP A 295 -7.41 4.95 -2.80
CA TRP A 295 -7.60 3.96 -3.86
C TRP A 295 -7.19 2.58 -3.41
N VAL A 296 -7.84 1.58 -3.99
CA VAL A 296 -7.62 0.18 -3.69
C VAL A 296 -6.84 -0.43 -4.84
N LYS A 297 -5.72 -1.09 -4.54
CA LYS A 297 -4.99 -1.89 -5.52
C LYS A 297 -5.55 -3.31 -5.55
N HIS A 298 -5.96 -3.77 -6.73
CA HIS A 298 -6.61 -5.08 -6.90
C HIS A 298 -5.63 -6.15 -7.36
N ARG A 299 -5.39 -6.23 -8.67
CA ARG A 299 -4.53 -7.23 -9.31
C ARG A 299 -3.50 -6.53 -10.18
N THR A 300 -2.39 -7.23 -10.35
CA THR A 300 -1.28 -6.77 -11.17
C THR A 300 -0.85 -7.86 -12.12
N TYR A 301 -0.43 -7.45 -13.32
CA TYR A 301 0.20 -8.30 -14.31
C TYR A 301 1.60 -7.76 -14.60
N THR A 302 2.63 -8.56 -14.38
CA THR A 302 4.02 -8.17 -14.58
C THR A 302 4.52 -8.70 -15.92
N PHE A 303 5.03 -7.81 -16.77
CA PHE A 303 5.58 -8.18 -18.07
C PHE A 303 7.05 -8.59 -17.93
N SER A 304 7.26 -9.80 -17.41
CA SER A 304 8.58 -10.42 -17.34
C SER A 304 8.51 -11.79 -18.00
N LEU A 305 9.35 -12.05 -19.01
CA LEU A 305 9.59 -13.41 -19.49
C LEU A 305 10.32 -14.14 -18.36
N ALA A 306 9.60 -14.93 -17.58
CA ALA A 306 10.25 -15.91 -16.73
C ALA A 306 11.07 -16.80 -17.66
N VAL A 307 12.39 -16.83 -17.49
CA VAL A 307 13.24 -17.81 -18.17
C VAL A 307 12.84 -19.15 -17.58
N ASP A 308 11.94 -19.87 -18.26
CA ASP A 308 11.55 -21.23 -17.91
C ASP A 308 12.80 -22.13 -17.98
N LEU A 309 13.44 -22.34 -16.84
CA LEU A 309 14.55 -23.28 -16.66
C LEU A 309 14.12 -24.76 -16.75
N ASN A 310 12.87 -25.04 -17.14
CA ASN A 310 12.28 -26.38 -17.12
C ASN A 310 11.82 -26.90 -18.49
N SER A 311 12.45 -26.51 -19.60
CA SER A 311 12.19 -27.12 -20.91
C SER A 311 13.46 -27.49 -21.70
N ARG A 312 14.37 -28.24 -21.07
CA ARG A 312 15.27 -29.13 -21.82
C ARG A 312 15.38 -30.47 -21.13
N LYS A 313 14.42 -31.35 -21.45
CA LYS A 313 14.63 -32.78 -21.30
C LYS A 313 14.11 -33.49 -22.54
N ASP A 314 14.92 -33.43 -23.59
CA ASP A 314 14.85 -34.39 -24.68
C ASP A 314 16.25 -34.95 -24.97
N GLY A 315 16.35 -36.27 -24.80
CA GLY A 315 17.11 -37.18 -25.64
C GLY A 315 18.63 -37.05 -25.75
N ALA A 316 19.36 -37.85 -24.96
CA ALA A 316 20.56 -38.54 -25.46
C ALA A 316 20.84 -39.82 -24.66
N ALA A 317 20.69 -40.96 -25.34
CA ALA A 317 21.14 -42.27 -24.90
C ALA A 317 22.65 -42.42 -25.11
N GLY A 318 23.35 -43.17 -24.24
CA GLY A 318 24.76 -43.50 -24.47
C GLY A 318 25.49 -44.16 -23.31
N SER A 319 25.36 -45.49 -23.20
CA SER A 319 26.32 -46.51 -22.77
C SER A 319 27.31 -46.30 -21.59
N LYS A 320 27.27 -47.28 -20.68
CA LYS A 320 28.18 -47.64 -19.58
C LYS A 320 29.67 -47.76 -19.99
N ARG A 321 30.59 -47.45 -19.06
CA ARG A 321 31.70 -48.34 -18.61
C ARG A 321 32.43 -47.83 -17.35
N ASN A 322 32.82 -48.79 -16.51
CA ASN A 322 33.48 -48.71 -15.19
C ASN A 322 34.92 -48.16 -15.23
N GLY A 323 35.37 -47.61 -14.08
CA GLY A 323 36.78 -47.41 -13.72
C GLY A 323 36.94 -46.89 -12.29
N GLU A 324 37.78 -47.57 -11.49
CA GLU A 324 37.90 -47.56 -10.03
C GLU A 324 38.82 -46.47 -9.40
N PHE A 325 38.51 -46.15 -8.12
CA PHE A 325 39.34 -45.80 -6.95
C PHE A 325 40.17 -44.49 -6.77
N HIS A 326 39.75 -43.76 -5.70
CA HIS A 326 40.45 -42.99 -4.63
C HIS A 326 41.05 -41.55 -4.84
N PRO A 327 41.10 -40.72 -3.75
CA PRO A 327 40.89 -39.25 -3.77
C PRO A 327 42.19 -38.46 -3.48
N PRO A 328 42.25 -37.11 -3.67
CA PRO A 328 41.92 -36.20 -2.56
C PRO A 328 41.39 -34.79 -2.95
N GLN A 329 40.70 -34.19 -1.97
CA GLN A 329 40.59 -32.75 -1.66
C GLN A 329 40.37 -31.73 -2.79
N THR A 330 39.18 -31.12 -2.84
CA THR A 330 38.97 -29.67 -2.62
C THR A 330 37.48 -29.31 -2.60
N SER A 331 37.15 -28.35 -1.74
CA SER A 331 35.91 -27.55 -1.67
C SER A 331 34.56 -28.27 -1.84
N ARG A 332 34.04 -28.82 -0.74
CA ARG A 332 32.57 -28.88 -0.56
C ARG A 332 32.05 -27.46 -0.38
N SER A 333 31.78 -26.81 -1.51
CA SER A 333 30.72 -25.81 -1.61
C SER A 333 29.42 -26.52 -1.21
N LEU A 334 29.10 -26.45 0.09
CA LEU A 334 27.78 -26.80 0.57
C LEU A 334 26.84 -25.74 -0.03
N SER A 335 26.08 -26.19 -1.01
CA SER A 335 24.99 -25.50 -1.70
C SER A 335 24.38 -24.42 -0.81
N SER A 336 24.56 -23.17 -1.24
CA SER A 336 23.97 -21.96 -0.64
C SER A 336 22.46 -22.07 -0.39
N VAL A 337 21.79 -23.01 -1.03
CA VAL A 337 20.35 -23.26 -0.94
C VAL A 337 19.92 -23.90 0.39
N GLN A 338 20.74 -24.75 1.03
CA GLN A 338 20.40 -25.32 2.35
C GLN A 338 20.69 -24.35 3.52
N ALA A 339 21.64 -23.44 3.36
CA ALA A 339 21.88 -22.35 4.32
C ALA A 339 20.76 -21.28 4.28
N LEU A 340 20.17 -21.05 3.10
CA LEU A 340 19.01 -20.17 2.92
C LEU A 340 17.73 -20.72 3.53
N GLN A 341 17.50 -22.04 3.49
CA GLN A 341 16.32 -22.66 4.12
C GLN A 341 16.41 -22.73 5.65
N ALA A 342 17.63 -22.83 6.23
CA ALA A 342 17.81 -22.83 7.69
C ALA A 342 17.73 -21.43 8.34
N THR A 343 17.75 -20.35 7.55
CA THR A 343 17.71 -18.97 8.07
C THR A 343 16.27 -18.49 8.35
N ILE A 344 15.25 -19.17 7.82
CA ILE A 344 13.82 -18.79 7.94
C ILE A 344 13.21 -19.17 9.31
N VAL A 345 13.94 -19.86 10.18
CA VAL A 345 13.50 -20.18 11.57
C VAL A 345 14.40 -19.53 12.62
N ARG A 346 14.86 -18.31 12.39
CA ARG A 346 15.35 -17.47 13.49
C ARG A 346 14.32 -16.39 13.75
N LYS A 347 13.69 -16.46 14.94
CA LYS A 347 12.88 -15.37 15.48
C LYS A 347 13.80 -14.16 15.66
N SER A 348 13.78 -13.26 14.68
CA SER A 348 14.41 -11.95 14.79
C SER A 348 13.48 -11.04 15.58
N VAL A 349 13.96 -10.53 16.71
CA VAL A 349 13.27 -9.49 17.48
C VAL A 349 13.75 -8.15 16.93
N LEU A 350 12.86 -7.44 16.26
CA LEU A 350 13.10 -6.06 15.83
C LEU A 350 12.61 -5.13 16.94
N VAL A 351 13.51 -4.43 17.62
CA VAL A 351 13.15 -3.43 18.63
C VAL A 351 13.14 -2.07 17.97
N VAL A 352 11.97 -1.59 17.58
CA VAL A 352 11.80 -0.25 17.01
C VAL A 352 11.46 0.72 18.14
N ARG A 353 12.23 1.81 18.26
CA ARG A 353 11.93 2.89 19.19
C ARG A 353 11.17 3.99 18.44
N HIS A 354 9.88 4.11 18.70
CA HIS A 354 9.05 5.20 18.19
C HIS A 354 8.55 6.06 19.35
N GLY A 355 9.34 7.05 19.76
CA GLY A 355 8.94 7.98 20.82
C GLY A 355 10.02 9.01 21.13
N GLU A 356 9.60 10.13 21.72
CA GLU A 356 10.47 11.20 22.20
C GLU A 356 11.48 10.70 23.27
N ARG A 357 12.77 11.05 23.10
CA ARG A 357 13.82 10.70 24.07
C ARG A 357 14.10 11.82 25.07
N VAL A 358 14.58 11.44 26.26
CA VAL A 358 14.94 12.38 27.33
C VAL A 358 16.04 13.36 26.90
N ASP A 359 17.05 12.92 26.15
CA ASP A 359 18.15 13.79 25.68
C ASP A 359 17.69 14.85 24.67
N GLN A 360 16.61 14.60 23.93
CA GLN A 360 16.05 15.53 22.96
C GLN A 360 15.31 16.68 23.62
N ILE A 361 14.74 16.44 24.81
CA ILE A 361 13.90 17.42 25.53
C ILE A 361 14.70 18.15 26.60
N PHE A 362 15.50 17.41 27.37
CA PHE A 362 16.26 17.95 28.50
C PHE A 362 17.73 18.22 28.15
N GLY A 363 18.11 18.01 26.90
CA GLY A 363 19.44 18.27 26.38
C GLY A 363 20.46 17.19 26.75
N LYS A 364 21.70 17.35 26.27
CA LYS A 364 22.77 16.36 26.44
C LYS A 364 23.20 16.15 27.90
N SER A 365 22.97 17.14 28.77
CA SER A 365 23.31 17.07 30.20
C SER A 365 22.17 16.51 31.07
N TRP A 366 21.15 15.88 30.48
CA TRP A 366 19.99 15.36 31.21
C TRP A 366 20.37 14.41 32.37
N LEU A 367 21.45 13.64 32.23
CA LEU A 367 21.96 12.74 33.27
C LEU A 367 22.36 13.48 34.55
N GLN A 368 22.94 14.68 34.43
CA GLN A 368 23.32 15.50 35.58
C GLN A 368 22.09 16.05 36.31
N GLN A 369 20.99 16.27 35.59
CA GLN A 369 19.74 16.80 36.13
C GLN A 369 18.94 15.76 36.91
N CYS A 370 19.19 14.47 36.68
CA CYS A 370 18.44 13.37 37.29
C CYS A 370 19.31 12.39 38.11
N SER A 371 20.58 12.74 38.38
CA SER A 371 21.49 11.94 39.19
C SER A 371 21.76 12.63 40.52
N THR A 372 21.64 11.89 41.61
CA THR A 372 22.12 12.31 42.93
C THR A 372 23.66 12.18 43.00
N PRO A 373 24.32 12.82 43.99
CA PRO A 373 25.77 12.71 44.18
C PRO A 373 26.28 11.27 44.40
N ASP A 374 25.44 10.38 44.95
CA ASP A 374 25.72 8.94 45.11
C ASP A 374 25.40 8.12 43.84
N GLY A 375 25.11 8.77 42.70
CA GLY A 375 24.91 8.13 41.41
C GLY A 375 23.55 7.44 41.24
N LYS A 376 22.57 7.76 42.09
CA LYS A 376 21.21 7.23 42.00
C LYS A 376 20.32 8.11 41.14
N TYR A 377 19.37 7.47 40.47
CA TYR A 377 18.35 8.17 39.70
C TYR A 377 17.31 8.80 40.63
N TYR A 378 17.00 10.08 40.41
CA TYR A 378 15.79 10.72 40.92
C TYR A 378 15.06 11.39 39.76
N ARG A 379 13.75 11.58 39.90
CA ARG A 379 12.91 12.16 38.86
C ARG A 379 12.72 13.67 39.13
N PRO A 380 13.45 14.57 38.44
CA PRO A 380 13.34 16.01 38.68
C PRO A 380 12.07 16.62 38.07
N ASP A 381 11.55 16.03 36.99
CA ASP A 381 10.40 16.53 36.23
C ASP A 381 9.50 15.36 35.80
N LEU A 382 8.19 15.61 35.66
CA LEU A 382 7.20 14.58 35.33
C LEU A 382 7.40 13.96 33.93
N ASN A 383 8.06 14.66 33.01
CA ASN A 383 8.38 14.10 31.70
C ASN A 383 9.65 13.23 31.72
N PHE A 384 10.42 13.19 32.82
CA PHE A 384 11.38 12.09 33.03
C PHE A 384 10.65 10.79 33.38
N PRO A 385 11.22 9.61 33.04
CA PRO A 385 10.63 8.31 33.36
C PRO A 385 10.51 8.11 34.89
N CYS A 386 9.47 7.40 35.34
CA CYS A 386 9.24 7.17 36.77
C CYS A 386 10.39 6.39 37.45
N SER A 387 11.12 5.57 36.69
CA SER A 387 12.25 4.79 37.17
C SER A 387 13.17 4.44 36.01
N LEU A 388 14.47 4.30 36.29
CA LEU A 388 15.42 3.76 35.33
C LEU A 388 15.70 2.26 35.55
N PRO A 389 15.90 1.52 34.45
CA PRO A 389 16.35 0.14 34.48
C PRO A 389 17.71 -0.01 35.18
N ARG A 390 17.90 -1.14 35.88
CA ARG A 390 19.22 -1.48 36.42
C ARG A 390 20.14 -1.94 35.28
N ARG A 391 21.28 -1.26 35.12
CA ARG A 391 22.37 -1.62 34.20
C ARG A 391 23.67 -1.83 34.98
N SER A 392 24.63 -2.54 34.38
CA SER A 392 25.89 -2.93 35.02
C SER A 392 26.70 -1.74 35.55
N ASN A 393 26.71 -0.60 34.85
CA ASN A 393 27.39 0.62 35.30
C ASN A 393 26.41 1.70 35.78
N GLY A 394 25.21 1.31 36.23
CA GLY A 394 24.21 2.21 36.77
C GLY A 394 23.70 3.23 35.75
N ILE A 395 23.50 4.48 36.20
CA ILE A 395 22.90 5.54 35.37
C ILE A 395 23.79 5.99 34.20
N LYS A 396 25.12 5.76 34.29
CA LYS A 396 26.08 6.15 33.23
C LYS A 396 25.88 5.39 31.92
N ASP A 397 25.37 4.16 31.98
CA ASP A 397 25.10 3.35 30.78
C ASP A 397 23.98 3.92 29.88
N PHE A 398 23.29 5.00 30.30
CA PHE A 398 22.27 5.68 29.50
C PHE A 398 22.81 6.89 28.71
N GLU A 399 24.07 7.28 28.88
CA GLU A 399 24.64 8.45 28.20
C GLU A 399 24.59 8.32 26.67
N ASN A 400 24.93 7.13 26.16
CA ASN A 400 24.88 6.79 24.74
C ASN A 400 23.58 6.08 24.32
N ASP A 401 22.68 5.85 25.27
CA ASP A 401 21.41 5.16 25.05
C ASP A 401 20.30 5.76 25.94
N PRO A 402 19.87 7.01 25.68
CA PRO A 402 18.90 7.69 26.52
C PRO A 402 17.54 7.01 26.48
N PRO A 403 16.83 6.93 27.63
CA PRO A 403 15.49 6.39 27.67
C PRO A 403 14.48 7.32 26.98
N LEU A 404 13.29 6.79 26.72
CA LEU A 404 12.15 7.61 26.32
C LEU A 404 11.68 8.49 27.48
N SER A 405 11.18 9.69 27.15
CA SER A 405 10.46 10.53 28.10
C SER A 405 9.12 9.89 28.47
N SER A 406 8.47 10.33 29.54
CA SER A 406 7.13 9.83 29.90
C SER A 406 6.11 10.11 28.78
N CYS A 407 6.21 11.26 28.11
CA CYS A 407 5.46 11.57 26.89
C CYS A 407 5.83 10.64 25.73
N GLY A 408 7.12 10.37 25.53
CA GLY A 408 7.60 9.44 24.50
C GLY A 408 7.11 8.01 24.71
N ILE A 409 7.06 7.53 25.97
CA ILE A 409 6.47 6.24 26.34
C ILE A 409 4.97 6.22 26.05
N PHE A 410 4.25 7.30 26.38
CA PHE A 410 2.82 7.42 26.07
C PHE A 410 2.57 7.38 24.56
N GLN A 411 3.33 8.15 23.77
CA GLN A 411 3.28 8.15 22.30
C GLN A 411 3.58 6.76 21.72
N SER A 412 4.65 6.11 22.21
CA SER A 412 5.04 4.75 21.79
C SER A 412 3.93 3.74 22.07
N ARG A 413 3.31 3.83 23.26
CA ARG A 413 2.21 2.94 23.66
C ARG A 413 0.98 3.17 22.81
N MET A 414 0.60 4.42 22.55
CA MET A 414 -0.50 4.69 21.63
C MET A 414 -0.20 4.11 20.26
N ALA A 415 0.98 4.36 19.70
CA ALA A 415 1.40 3.82 18.41
C ALA A 415 1.34 2.29 18.36
N GLY A 416 1.87 1.60 19.38
CA GLY A 416 1.83 0.14 19.46
C GLY A 416 0.42 -0.43 19.63
N MET A 417 -0.47 0.24 20.38
CA MET A 417 -1.88 -0.15 20.47
C MET A 417 -2.64 0.03 19.15
N PHE A 418 -2.22 0.96 18.29
CA PHE A 418 -2.79 1.14 16.96
C PHE A 418 -2.36 0.03 15.97
N GLU A 419 -1.26 -0.68 16.22
CA GLU A 419 -0.74 -1.73 15.33
C GLU A 419 -1.23 -3.15 15.66
N ASP A 420 -1.74 -3.39 16.87
CA ASP A 420 -2.32 -4.68 17.31
C ASP A 420 -3.68 -5.01 16.63
N HIS A 421 -4.17 -4.16 15.73
CA HIS A 421 -5.40 -4.38 14.95
C HIS A 421 -5.16 -4.57 13.46
N SER A 422 -3.91 -4.72 13.02
CA SER A 422 -3.60 -4.97 11.61
C SER A 422 -2.33 -5.78 11.32
N VAL A 423 -1.58 -6.24 12.33
CA VAL A 423 -0.51 -7.23 12.14
C VAL A 423 -0.40 -8.18 13.34
N VAL A 424 -0.58 -9.50 13.14
CA VAL A 424 -0.26 -10.50 14.17
C VAL A 424 1.27 -10.63 14.28
N TRP A 425 1.88 -9.85 15.17
CA TRP A 425 3.22 -10.11 15.65
C TRP A 425 3.14 -11.12 16.79
N GLY A 426 3.80 -12.27 16.64
CA GLY A 426 3.87 -13.27 17.71
C GLY A 426 4.46 -12.66 18.98
N LYS A 427 3.62 -12.48 20.01
CA LYS A 427 3.95 -11.94 21.35
C LYS A 427 4.78 -10.65 21.31
N CYS A 428 4.12 -9.50 21.20
CA CYS A 428 4.73 -8.21 21.50
C CYS A 428 5.05 -8.12 23.00
N LEU A 429 6.33 -8.00 23.35
CA LEU A 429 6.78 -7.85 24.73
C LEU A 429 7.31 -6.42 24.90
N VAL A 430 6.44 -5.53 25.39
CA VAL A 430 6.80 -4.14 25.68
C VAL A 430 7.60 -4.11 26.97
N THR A 431 8.93 -4.22 26.89
CA THR A 431 9.79 -3.99 28.06
C THR A 431 10.29 -2.56 28.06
N GLY A 432 10.13 -1.85 29.18
CA GLY A 432 10.77 -0.56 29.41
C GLY A 432 12.29 -0.63 29.54
N SER A 433 12.90 -1.80 29.32
CA SER A 433 14.34 -2.04 29.28
C SER A 433 14.69 -3.50 29.24
N LEU A 434 15.75 -3.83 28.50
CA LEU A 434 16.52 -5.04 28.71
C LEU A 434 17.99 -4.73 28.49
N GLY A 435 18.76 -4.82 29.58
CA GLY A 435 20.20 -5.05 29.51
C GLY A 435 20.47 -6.48 29.05
N ARG A 436 21.46 -6.63 28.17
CA ARG A 436 22.15 -7.86 27.70
C ARG A 436 21.33 -9.16 27.64
N LEU A 437 20.96 -9.54 26.41
CA LEU A 437 21.03 -10.94 26.00
C LEU A 437 22.50 -11.28 25.70
N GLY A 438 23.09 -12.16 26.51
CA GLY A 438 24.32 -12.86 26.16
C GLY A 438 24.11 -13.71 24.90
N LYS A 439 25.16 -13.82 24.09
CA LYS A 439 25.27 -14.65 22.88
C LYS A 439 25.14 -16.15 23.20
N PRO A 440 24.89 -16.99 22.16
CA PRO A 440 23.75 -17.90 22.02
C PRO A 440 23.71 -19.10 22.97
#